data_AF-A0A7J8YMQ4-F1
#
_entry.id   AF-A0A7J8YMQ4-F1
#
_cell.length_a   1.000
_cell.length_b   1.000
_cell.length_c   1.000
_cell.angle_alpha   90.00
_cell.angle_beta   90.00
_cell.angle_gamma   90.00
#
_symmetry.space_group_name_H-M   'P 1'
#
loop_
_entity.id
_entity.type
_entity.pdbx_description
1 polymer ?
#
loop_
_entity_poly.entity_id
_entity_poly.type
_entity_poly.pdbx_seq_one_letter_code
_entity_poly.pdbx_strand_id
1 'polypeptide(L)' 'MEEKFPQLGIVKEDCFEMGWAESNLYSTQFPIGVPLETLLNRNRQSILSKLFFKAKSDYVKQPIPDCGPSFTRKK' A
#
# COMPACT_ATOMS: atom_id res chain seq x y z
N MET A 1 6.97 16.99 0.06
CA MET A 1 5.88 16.54 -0.82
C MET A 1 5.08 17.74 -1.34
N GLU A 2 4.88 18.75 -0.49
CA GLU A 2 4.18 19.99 -0.79
C GLU A 2 4.60 20.69 -2.09
N GLU A 3 5.89 20.73 -2.43
CA GLU A 3 6.33 21.41 -3.67
C GLU A 3 6.07 20.62 -4.96
N LYS A 4 6.18 19.28 -4.91
CA LYS A 4 6.12 18.42 -6.11
C LYS A 4 4.74 17.82 -6.34
N PHE A 5 3.97 17.60 -5.27
CA PHE A 5 2.65 17.02 -5.35
C PHE A 5 1.71 17.65 -4.29
N PRO A 6 1.47 18.98 -4.38
CA PRO A 6 0.63 19.71 -3.43
C PRO A 6 -0.81 19.22 -3.40
N GLN A 7 -1.31 18.67 -4.52
CA GLN A 7 -2.69 18.21 -4.67
C GLN A 7 -3.06 17.06 -3.72
N LEU A 8 -2.08 16.30 -3.22
CA LEU A 8 -2.32 15.24 -2.25
C LEU A 8 -2.61 15.78 -0.84
N GLY A 9 -2.17 17.01 -0.52
CA GLY A 9 -2.47 17.67 0.74
C GLY A 9 -1.91 16.98 1.98
N ILE A 10 -0.82 16.21 1.86
CA ILE A 10 -0.23 15.51 3.01
C ILE A 10 0.30 16.50 4.04
N VAL A 11 0.09 16.22 5.33
CA VAL A 11 0.69 16.97 6.43
C VAL A 11 1.69 16.11 7.20
N LYS A 12 2.50 16.73 8.06
CA LYS A 12 3.55 16.00 8.79
C LYS A 12 2.97 14.93 9.72
N GLU A 13 1.77 15.18 10.23
CA GLU A 13 1.03 14.31 11.14
C GLU A 13 0.59 13.00 10.47
N ASP A 14 0.50 12.96 9.15
CA ASP A 14 0.19 11.75 8.37
C ASP A 14 1.43 10.85 8.16
N CYS A 15 2.64 11.38 8.43
CA CYS A 15 3.90 10.70 8.19
C CYS A 15 4.41 10.02 9.46
N PHE A 16 4.61 8.71 9.39
CA PHE A 16 5.21 7.91 10.47
C PHE A 16 6.62 7.47 10.09
N GLU A 17 7.62 7.98 10.80
CA GLU A 17 9.01 7.54 10.63
C GLU A 17 9.23 6.21 11.37
N MET A 18 9.83 5.24 10.68
CA MET A 18 10.11 3.90 11.20
C MET A 18 11.27 3.25 10.45
N GLY A 19 11.86 2.19 10.99
CA GLY A 19 12.91 1.42 10.32
C GLY A 19 12.40 0.71 9.06
N TRP A 20 13.31 0.36 8.14
CA TRP A 20 12.92 -0.35 6.91
C TRP A 20 12.23 -1.70 7.18
N ALA A 21 12.66 -2.43 8.21
CA ALA A 21 12.02 -3.70 8.58
C ALA A 21 10.60 -3.48 9.14
N GLU A 22 10.40 -2.42 9.91
CA GLU A 22 9.08 -2.05 10.47
C GLU A 22 8.13 -1.56 9.38
N SER A 23 8.63 -0.84 8.37
CA SER A 23 7.81 -0.38 7.24
C SER A 23 7.27 -1.54 6.39
N ASN A 24 8.00 -2.66 6.31
CA ASN A 24 7.49 -3.89 5.70
C ASN A 24 6.30 -4.48 6.48
N LEU A 25 6.35 -4.46 7.82
CA LEU A 25 5.26 -4.92 8.67
C LEU A 25 4.03 -4.01 8.53
N TYR A 26 4.25 -2.69 8.56
CA TYR A 26 3.19 -1.71 8.32
C TYR A 26 2.53 -1.90 6.94
N SER A 27 3.33 -2.07 5.88
CA SER A 27 2.83 -2.25 4.50
C SER A 27 2.01 -3.53 4.30
N THR A 28 2.23 -4.55 5.13
CA THR A 28 1.50 -5.82 5.10
C THR A 28 0.28 -5.84 6.03
N GLN A 29 -0.13 -4.66 6.52
CA GLN A 29 -1.29 -4.42 7.39
C GLN A 29 -1.16 -5.05 8.78
N PHE A 30 0.06 -5.25 9.28
CA PHE A 30 0.24 -5.52 10.71
C PHE A 30 0.07 -4.23 11.53
N PRO A 31 -0.40 -4.32 12.79
CA PRO A 31 -0.40 -3.19 13.70
C PRO A 31 1.00 -2.60 13.87
N ILE A 32 1.10 -1.29 14.08
CA ILE A 32 2.37 -0.64 14.39
C ILE A 32 2.87 -1.14 15.75
N GLY A 33 4.18 -1.41 15.86
CA GLY A 33 4.82 -1.87 17.10
C GLY A 33 4.82 -3.39 17.30
N VAL A 34 4.42 -4.18 16.29
CA VAL A 34 4.63 -5.63 16.34
C VAL A 34 6.12 -5.98 16.33
N PRO A 35 6.55 -7.05 17.03
CA PRO A 35 7.93 -7.51 17.00
C PRO A 35 8.37 -7.91 15.59
N LEU A 36 9.64 -7.64 15.24
CA LEU A 36 10.20 -7.98 13.92
C LEU A 36 10.20 -9.49 13.65
N GLU A 37 10.24 -10.30 14.70
CA GLU A 37 10.15 -11.76 14.68
C GLU A 37 8.86 -12.25 13.99
N THR A 38 7.84 -11.39 13.91
CA THR A 38 6.61 -11.66 13.14
C THR A 38 6.93 -11.96 11.66
N LEU A 39 7.97 -11.35 11.10
CA LEU A 39 8.43 -11.63 9.73
C LEU A 39 8.96 -13.06 9.55
N LEU A 40 9.39 -13.72 10.63
CA LEU A 40 9.87 -15.12 10.59
C LEU A 40 8.71 -16.12 10.48
N ASN A 41 7.48 -15.72 10.80
CA ASN A 41 6.32 -16.60 10.73
C ASN A 41 5.87 -16.81 9.27
N ARG A 42 6.18 -17.99 8.74
CA ARG A 42 5.78 -18.41 7.38
C ARG A 42 4.27 -18.59 7.23
N ASN A 43 3.58 -18.96 8.30
CA ASN A 43 2.13 -19.09 8.31
C ASN A 43 1.52 -17.69 8.49
N ARG A 44 1.55 -16.91 7.40
CA ARG A 44 0.97 -15.56 7.35
C ARG A 44 -0.48 -15.61 7.81
N GLN A 45 -0.75 -15.11 9.01
CA GLN A 45 -2.10 -14.89 9.54
C GLN A 45 -2.64 -13.50 9.18
N SER A 46 -2.07 -12.85 8.16
CA SER A 46 -2.64 -11.63 7.61
C SER A 46 -4.01 -11.95 6.99
N ILE A 47 -4.96 -11.03 7.15
CA ILE A 47 -6.33 -11.12 6.58
C ILE A 47 -6.27 -11.45 5.07
N LEU A 48 -5.22 -10.99 4.38
CA LEU A 48 -5.04 -11.16 2.94
C LEU A 48 -4.67 -12.59 2.50
N SER A 49 -4.06 -13.41 3.36
CA SER A 49 -3.53 -14.74 2.97
C SER A 49 -4.60 -15.82 2.84
N LYS A 50 -5.81 -15.59 3.39
CA LYS A 50 -6.91 -16.56 3.41
C LYS A 50 -7.95 -16.32 2.31
N LEU A 51 -7.73 -15.33 1.45
CA LEU A 51 -8.67 -14.94 0.41
C LEU A 51 -8.31 -15.59 -0.93
N PHE A 52 -9.31 -16.13 -1.63
CA PHE A 52 -9.14 -16.51 -3.03
C PHE A 52 -9.02 -15.24 -3.88
N PHE A 53 -7.94 -15.13 -4.65
CA PHE A 53 -7.66 -13.94 -5.44
C PHE A 53 -7.18 -14.30 -6.85
N LYS A 54 -7.60 -13.51 -7.84
CA LYS A 54 -7.13 -13.58 -9.22
C LYS A 54 -6.78 -12.17 -9.70
N ALA A 55 -5.50 -11.94 -9.95
CA ALA A 55 -4.98 -10.67 -10.46
C ALA A 55 -4.49 -10.78 -11.91
N LYS A 56 -4.44 -9.62 -12.56
CA LYS A 56 -3.66 -9.35 -13.77
C LYS A 56 -2.85 -8.07 -13.54
N SER A 57 -1.74 -7.93 -14.23
CA SER A 57 -0.86 -6.76 -14.16
C SER A 57 -0.46 -6.33 -15.57
N ASP A 58 -0.45 -5.03 -15.82
CA ASP A 58 -0.06 -4.43 -17.10
C ASP A 58 0.86 -3.22 -16.86
N TYR A 59 1.61 -2.82 -17.89
CA TYR A 59 2.53 -1.68 -17.85
C TYR A 59 1.93 -0.46 -18.58
N VAL A 60 2.04 0.71 -17.96
CA VAL A 60 1.55 1.98 -18.52
C VAL A 60 2.72 2.78 -19.10
N LYS A 61 2.66 3.12 -20.40
CA LYS A 61 3.70 3.91 -21.09
C LYS A 61 3.37 5.40 -21.21
N GLN A 62 2.09 5.76 -21.18
CA GLN A 62 1.60 7.13 -21.25
C GLN A 62 0.51 7.32 -20.18
N PRO A 63 0.37 8.51 -19.58
CA PRO A 63 -0.69 8.78 -18.61
C PRO A 63 -2.06 8.40 -19.18
N ILE A 64 -2.88 7.73 -18.36
CA ILE A 64 -4.24 7.35 -18.74
C ILE A 64 -5.07 8.65 -18.81
N PRO A 65 -5.78 8.94 -19.92
CA PRO A 65 -6.59 10.14 -20.03
C PRO A 65 -7.70 10.23 -18.97
N ASP A 66 -7.96 11.42 -18.44
CA ASP A 66 -9.01 11.66 -17.43
C ASP A 66 -10.42 11.29 -17.91
N CYS A 67 -10.64 11.33 -19.23
CA CYS A 67 -11.90 10.95 -19.90
C CYS A 67 -11.96 9.44 -20.26
N GLY A 68 -11.05 8.63 -19.71
CA GLY A 68 -11.10 7.16 -19.84
C GLY A 68 -12.31 6.55 -19.11
N PRO A 69 -12.81 5.38 -19.56
CA PRO A 69 -14.06 4.82 -19.07
C PRO A 69 -13.99 4.60 -17.56
N SER A 70 -15.15 4.64 -16.91
CA SER A 70 -15.47 4.36 -15.50
C SER A 70 -15.01 2.99 -14.95
N PHE A 71 -13.94 2.41 -15.50
CA PHE A 71 -13.48 1.04 -15.37
C PHE A 71 -12.59 0.76 -14.15
N THR A 72 -12.09 1.79 -13.45
CA THR A 72 -11.20 1.59 -12.30
C THR A 72 -11.86 1.81 -10.94
N ARG A 73 -13.13 2.25 -10.91
CA ARG A 73 -13.90 2.38 -9.66
C ARG A 73 -15.21 1.61 -9.76
N LYS A 74 -15.14 0.29 -9.63
CA LYS A 74 -16.32 -0.47 -9.19
C LYS A 74 -16.55 -0.11 -7.72
N LYS A 75 -17.71 0.53 -7.45
CA LYS A 75 -18.26 0.59 -6.09
C LYS A 75 -18.50 -0.83 -5.58
#